data_AF-A0A6M2A115-F1
#
_entry.id   AF-A0A6M2A115-F1
#
_cell.length_a   1.000
_cell.length_b   1.000
_cell.length_c   1.000
_cell.angle_alpha   90.00
_cell.angle_beta   90.00
_cell.angle_gamma   90.00
#
_symmetry.space_group_name_H-M   'P 1'
#
loop_
_entity.id
_entity.type
_entity.pdbx_description
1 polymer ?
#
loop_
_entity_poly.entity_id
_entity_poly.type
_entity_poly.pdbx_seq_one_letter_code
_entity_poly.pdbx_strand_id
1 'polypeptide(L)'
;MILRLLITLLICCTTTTSLQAGIWDRIKSVFVANEEHEPATIKVLVLHDVPYVDLEVKGTYNLYDPYKNQRVATRFVSKGARIQALSQGLKWGEEFPGVYQLVVVPDHRDVLVSINGRDYRGKFYIYDIGGTLSIVNEIEIEDYLASTMPTKFNRPLNAEALAAAAITERTHSYHVSQYSENHYWDINANDVGYYGHCTENTDPLVVEALGSTRYMVMSKTGIYEGRVTPFPVHLVSGGNEGMYHGMQKVSIDDIEVMARQGDNAAQILSKSFPGSSIELTMNPKHNEEIAEVQITEYHHRSR
;
A
#
# COMPACT_ATOMS: atom_id res chain seq x y z
N MET A 1 -7.99 71.38 -11.86
CA MET A 1 -7.22 71.32 -10.60
C MET A 1 -7.79 70.35 -9.54
N ILE A 2 -8.66 69.40 -9.89
CA ILE A 2 -9.17 68.37 -8.97
C ILE A 2 -8.62 66.96 -9.33
N LEU A 3 -7.99 66.81 -10.49
CA LEU A 3 -7.49 65.52 -11.00
C LEU A 3 -6.05 65.17 -10.56
N ARG A 4 -5.38 66.06 -9.81
CA ARG A 4 -4.02 65.81 -9.27
C ARG A 4 -3.98 65.60 -7.75
N LEU A 5 -5.13 65.62 -7.07
CA LEU A 5 -5.19 65.56 -5.61
C LEU A 5 -5.93 64.35 -5.02
N LEU A 6 -6.41 63.43 -5.87
CA LEU A 6 -7.01 62.16 -5.42
C LEU A 6 -6.19 60.92 -5.81
N ILE A 7 -5.03 61.12 -6.43
CA ILE A 7 -3.98 60.09 -6.58
C ILE A 7 -3.19 59.94 -5.26
N THR A 8 -3.31 60.90 -4.35
CA THR A 8 -2.72 60.86 -2.99
C THR A 8 -3.60 60.20 -1.93
N LEU A 9 -4.81 59.74 -2.27
CA LEU A 9 -5.66 58.94 -1.36
C LEU A 9 -5.66 57.44 -1.67
N LEU A 10 -4.80 56.97 -2.59
CA LEU A 10 -4.67 55.57 -2.98
C LEU A 10 -3.31 54.95 -2.59
N ILE A 11 -2.60 55.54 -1.62
CA ILE A 11 -1.29 55.09 -1.13
C ILE A 11 -1.33 54.75 0.39
N CYS A 12 -2.52 54.65 0.99
CA CYS A 12 -2.67 54.29 2.41
C CYS A 12 -3.41 52.96 2.65
N CYS A 13 -3.50 52.08 1.65
CA CYS A 13 -4.13 50.75 1.80
C CYS A 13 -3.31 49.61 1.16
N THR A 14 -1.98 49.67 1.19
CA THR A 14 -1.10 48.56 0.78
C THR A 14 -0.38 47.96 1.97
N THR A 15 -1.12 47.41 2.93
CA THR A 15 -0.59 46.45 3.90
C THR A 15 -1.65 45.41 4.23
N THR A 16 -2.07 44.59 3.26
CA THR A 16 -2.54 43.20 3.49
C THR A 16 -2.77 42.51 2.14
N THR A 17 -1.71 42.15 1.43
CA THR A 17 -1.79 41.11 0.39
C THR A 17 -0.56 40.21 0.46
N SER A 18 -0.43 39.49 1.57
CA SER A 18 0.41 38.30 1.65
C SER A 18 -0.46 37.09 1.99
N LEU A 19 -1.54 36.90 1.22
CA LEU A 19 -2.42 35.73 1.36
C LEU A 19 -3.01 35.34 0.00
N GLN A 20 -2.18 35.38 -1.05
CA GLN A 20 -2.59 34.90 -2.37
C GLN A 20 -1.53 34.03 -3.05
N ALA A 21 -0.25 34.08 -2.62
CA ALA A 21 0.79 33.18 -3.14
C ALA A 21 0.53 31.70 -2.74
N GLY A 22 0.09 31.43 -1.51
CA GLY A 22 -0.09 30.05 -1.02
C GLY A 22 -1.31 29.29 -1.56
N ILE A 23 -2.29 29.97 -2.16
CA ILE A 23 -3.48 29.32 -2.74
C ILE A 23 -3.18 28.91 -4.19
N TRP A 24 -2.52 29.76 -4.98
CA TRP A 24 -2.12 29.43 -6.34
C TRP A 24 -1.01 28.38 -6.38
N ASP A 25 -0.09 28.37 -5.40
CA ASP A 25 0.91 27.30 -5.26
C ASP A 25 0.30 25.99 -4.77
N ARG A 26 -0.75 26.01 -3.93
CA ARG A 26 -1.52 24.80 -3.57
C ARG A 26 -2.35 24.26 -4.72
N ILE A 27 -2.97 25.13 -5.52
CA ILE A 27 -3.72 24.70 -6.71
C ILE A 27 -2.74 24.13 -7.73
N LYS A 28 -1.58 24.76 -7.93
CA LYS A 28 -0.52 24.16 -8.76
C LYS A 28 0.05 22.89 -8.16
N SER A 29 0.19 22.72 -6.84
CA SER A 29 0.66 21.44 -6.27
C SER A 29 -0.42 20.34 -6.31
N VAL A 30 -1.69 20.71 -6.50
CA VAL A 30 -2.81 19.76 -6.71
C VAL A 30 -3.00 19.44 -8.20
N PHE A 31 -2.65 20.35 -9.11
CA PHE A 31 -2.74 20.15 -10.57
C PHE A 31 -1.40 19.85 -11.27
N VAL A 32 -0.29 19.99 -10.54
CA VAL A 32 1.11 19.70 -10.91
C VAL A 32 1.74 18.98 -9.70
N ALA A 33 1.02 18.01 -9.14
CA ALA A 33 1.72 16.91 -8.52
C ALA A 33 2.51 16.26 -9.66
N ASN A 34 3.84 16.34 -9.60
CA ASN A 34 4.67 15.37 -10.29
C ASN A 34 4.04 14.00 -10.02
N GLU A 35 3.85 13.18 -11.05
CA GLU A 35 3.48 11.78 -10.91
C GLU A 35 4.65 11.03 -10.24
N GLU A 36 4.97 11.37 -8.99
CA GLU A 36 5.60 10.44 -8.07
C GLU A 36 4.55 9.34 -7.86
N HIS A 37 4.69 8.25 -8.61
CA HIS A 37 3.82 7.11 -8.46
C HIS A 37 3.98 6.56 -7.04
N GLU A 38 3.01 6.85 -6.16
CA GLU A 38 2.92 6.17 -4.87
C GLU A 38 2.95 4.65 -5.11
N PRO A 39 3.72 3.89 -4.32
CA PRO A 39 3.80 2.45 -4.48
C PRO A 39 2.40 1.82 -4.35
N ALA A 40 2.09 0.89 -5.25
CA ALA A 40 0.80 0.22 -5.24
C ALA A 40 0.56 -0.50 -3.91
N THR A 41 -0.64 -0.29 -3.36
CA THR A 41 -1.08 -0.86 -2.07
C THR A 41 -2.23 -1.83 -2.25
N ILE A 42 -2.42 -2.69 -1.27
CA ILE A 42 -3.59 -3.57 -1.12
C ILE A 42 -4.20 -3.38 0.27
N LYS A 43 -5.53 -3.38 0.35
CA LYS A 43 -6.29 -3.30 1.59
C LYS A 43 -6.72 -4.70 2.03
N VAL A 44 -6.19 -5.14 3.17
CA VAL A 44 -6.46 -6.46 3.74
C VAL A 44 -7.34 -6.31 4.97
N LEU A 45 -8.51 -6.95 5.00
CA LEU A 45 -9.36 -7.08 6.18
C LEU A 45 -8.68 -8.00 7.19
N VAL A 46 -8.24 -7.45 8.31
CA VAL A 46 -7.49 -8.15 9.37
C VAL A 46 -8.43 -8.70 10.45
N LEU A 47 -9.40 -7.90 10.88
CA LEU A 47 -10.43 -8.28 11.86
C LEU A 47 -11.78 -7.75 11.40
N HIS A 48 -12.85 -8.51 11.63
CA HIS A 48 -14.21 -8.14 11.25
C HIS A 48 -15.17 -8.37 12.41
N ASP A 49 -16.05 -7.40 12.64
CA ASP A 49 -17.12 -7.41 13.63
C ASP A 49 -16.70 -7.82 15.05
N VAL A 50 -15.59 -7.26 15.54
CA VAL A 50 -15.07 -7.52 16.89
C VAL A 50 -15.48 -6.41 17.88
N PRO A 51 -15.77 -6.72 19.15
CA PRO A 51 -16.22 -5.70 20.12
C PRO A 51 -15.11 -4.73 20.54
N TYR A 52 -13.85 -5.18 20.50
CA TYR A 52 -12.68 -4.38 20.82
C TYR A 52 -11.43 -4.97 20.16
N VAL A 53 -10.36 -4.18 20.10
CA VAL A 53 -9.04 -4.59 19.62
C VAL A 53 -7.97 -4.01 20.53
N ASP A 54 -6.95 -4.79 20.89
CA ASP A 54 -5.76 -4.26 21.53
C ASP A 54 -4.85 -3.70 20.43
N LEU A 55 -4.77 -2.37 20.35
CA LEU A 55 -4.07 -1.62 19.31
C LEU A 55 -2.86 -0.90 19.90
N GLU A 56 -1.69 -1.20 19.39
CA GLU A 56 -0.45 -0.52 19.75
C GLU A 56 0.28 -0.02 18.50
N VAL A 57 0.72 1.24 18.53
CA VAL A 57 1.62 1.80 17.51
C VAL A 57 2.99 1.96 18.14
N LYS A 58 4.01 1.33 17.57
CA LYS A 58 5.38 1.27 18.10
C LYS A 58 6.28 2.35 17.52
N GLY A 59 5.78 3.59 17.48
CA GLY A 59 6.52 4.73 16.92
C GLY A 59 5.66 5.97 16.79
N THR A 60 6.10 6.91 15.96
CA THR A 60 5.34 8.13 15.68
C THR A 60 4.29 7.90 14.60
N TYR A 61 3.12 8.50 14.79
CA TYR A 61 1.99 8.34 13.88
C TYR A 61 1.05 9.55 13.90
N ASN A 62 0.23 9.62 12.85
CA ASN A 62 -0.86 10.56 12.70
C ASN A 62 -2.22 9.86 12.72
N LEU A 63 -3.24 10.57 13.23
CA LEU A 63 -4.64 10.15 13.21
C LEU A 63 -5.49 11.04 12.32
N TYR A 64 -6.27 10.40 11.45
CA TYR A 64 -7.20 11.07 10.54
C TYR A 64 -8.62 10.52 10.73
N ASP A 65 -9.61 11.40 10.62
CA ASP A 65 -11.00 11.02 10.38
C ASP A 65 -11.18 10.98 8.84
N PRO A 66 -11.30 9.79 8.23
CA PRO A 66 -11.44 9.68 6.79
C PRO A 66 -12.76 10.26 6.26
N TYR A 67 -13.76 10.54 7.13
CA TYR A 67 -15.05 11.11 6.72
C TYR A 67 -14.93 12.60 6.49
N LYS A 68 -14.29 13.29 7.44
CA LYS A 68 -14.15 14.75 7.43
C LYS A 68 -12.88 15.22 6.73
N ASN A 69 -12.02 14.27 6.31
CA ASN A 69 -10.65 14.51 5.88
C ASN A 69 -9.90 15.47 6.82
N GLN A 70 -10.21 15.35 8.11
CA GLN A 70 -9.71 16.24 9.15
C GLN A 70 -8.75 15.46 10.03
N ARG A 71 -7.60 16.06 10.31
CA ARG A 71 -6.64 15.51 11.25
C ARG A 71 -7.23 15.59 12.65
N VAL A 72 -7.42 14.44 13.30
CA VAL A 72 -8.04 14.33 14.63
C VAL A 72 -7.05 14.72 15.71
N ALA A 73 -5.79 14.29 15.58
CA ALA A 73 -4.69 14.64 16.46
C ALA A 73 -3.33 14.38 15.78
N THR A 74 -2.25 15.00 16.28
CA THR A 74 -0.89 14.93 15.70
C THR A 74 0.13 14.58 16.77
N ARG A 75 1.15 13.79 16.41
CA ARG A 75 2.38 13.54 17.18
C ARG A 75 2.17 12.77 18.47
N PHE A 76 1.49 11.64 18.38
CA PHE A 76 1.61 10.64 19.43
C PHE A 76 2.96 9.93 19.25
N VAL A 77 3.74 9.90 20.32
CA VAL A 77 4.85 8.96 20.45
C VAL A 77 4.24 7.70 21.05
N SER A 78 4.39 6.57 20.36
CA SER A 78 4.06 5.21 20.76
C SER A 78 2.88 5.06 21.72
N LYS A 79 1.77 4.49 21.25
CA LYS A 79 0.56 4.33 22.05
C LYS A 79 0.04 2.91 21.95
N GLY A 80 -0.10 2.25 23.09
CA GLY A 80 -0.80 0.98 23.25
C GLY A 80 -2.03 1.15 24.12
N ALA A 81 -3.21 0.85 23.58
CA ALA A 81 -4.45 0.82 24.35
C ALA A 81 -5.51 -0.03 23.63
N ARG A 82 -6.51 -0.47 24.38
CA ARG A 82 -7.70 -1.08 23.81
C ARG A 82 -8.51 -0.03 23.05
N ILE A 83 -8.81 -0.30 21.79
CA ILE A 83 -9.80 0.43 21.01
C ILE A 83 -11.13 -0.31 21.04
N GLN A 84 -12.23 0.42 21.23
CA GLN A 84 -13.57 -0.12 21.30
C GLN A 84 -14.59 0.88 20.74
N ALA A 85 -15.69 0.35 20.19
CA ALA A 85 -16.84 1.15 19.81
C ALA A 85 -17.65 1.54 21.05
N LEU A 86 -18.09 2.79 21.11
CA LEU A 86 -19.05 3.30 22.09
C LEU A 86 -20.28 3.82 21.36
N SER A 87 -21.37 4.03 22.10
CA SER A 87 -22.63 4.56 21.53
C SER A 87 -22.47 5.93 20.86
N GLN A 88 -21.45 6.70 21.21
CA GLN A 88 -21.19 8.06 20.71
C GLN A 88 -19.87 8.18 19.93
N GLY A 89 -19.24 7.07 19.53
CA GLY A 89 -18.00 7.08 18.74
C GLY A 89 -16.96 6.12 19.28
N LEU A 90 -15.71 6.29 18.85
CA LEU A 90 -14.60 5.40 19.22
C LEU A 90 -13.95 5.81 20.54
N LYS A 91 -13.37 4.84 21.25
CA LYS A 91 -12.48 5.08 22.39
C LYS A 91 -11.18 4.32 22.19
N TRP A 92 -10.06 5.02 22.28
CA TRP A 92 -8.71 4.44 22.31
C TRP A 92 -7.84 5.26 23.24
N GLY A 93 -7.73 4.84 24.50
CA GLY A 93 -7.23 5.68 25.60
C GLY A 93 -8.25 6.79 25.93
N GLU A 94 -8.25 7.84 25.12
CA GLU A 94 -9.25 8.90 25.07
C GLU A 94 -10.49 8.53 24.23
N GLU A 95 -11.58 9.25 24.45
CA GLU A 95 -12.81 9.13 23.66
C GLU A 95 -12.76 10.10 22.47
N PHE A 96 -13.31 9.65 21.35
CA PHE A 96 -13.45 10.40 20.11
C PHE A 96 -14.95 10.56 19.78
N PRO A 97 -15.68 11.48 20.44
CA PRO A 97 -17.11 11.66 20.22
C PRO A 97 -17.42 12.04 18.76
N GLY A 98 -18.42 11.39 18.17
CA GLY A 98 -18.85 11.60 16.78
C GLY A 98 -17.85 11.14 15.73
N VAL A 99 -16.84 10.35 16.12
CA VAL A 99 -15.87 9.70 15.22
C VAL A 99 -16.13 8.20 15.25
N TYR A 100 -16.59 7.68 14.10
CA TYR A 100 -16.89 6.25 13.89
C TYR A 100 -15.88 5.58 12.96
N GLN A 101 -14.91 6.34 12.47
CA GLN A 101 -13.82 5.82 11.66
C GLN A 101 -12.53 6.57 11.94
N LEU A 102 -11.43 5.83 12.04
CA LEU A 102 -10.10 6.37 12.28
C LEU A 102 -9.11 5.72 11.30
N VAL A 103 -8.18 6.52 10.80
CA VAL A 103 -6.99 6.01 10.11
C VAL A 103 -5.76 6.30 10.96
N VAL A 104 -5.04 5.24 11.30
CA VAL A 104 -3.69 5.31 11.87
C VAL A 104 -2.70 5.28 10.71
N VAL A 105 -1.94 6.36 10.55
CA VAL A 105 -0.90 6.47 9.53
C VAL A 105 0.44 6.60 10.24
N PRO A 106 1.27 5.55 10.27
CA PRO A 106 2.63 5.65 10.77
C PRO A 106 3.46 6.67 9.97
N ASP A 107 4.33 7.42 10.65
CA ASP A 107 5.13 8.47 9.99
C ASP A 107 6.28 7.90 9.14
N HIS A 108 6.73 6.69 9.46
CA HIS A 108 7.80 5.99 8.79
C HIS A 108 7.44 4.52 8.55
N ARG A 109 8.02 3.90 7.50
CA ARG A 109 7.70 2.53 7.09
C ARG A 109 8.13 1.46 8.11
N ASP A 110 9.17 1.75 8.89
CA ASP A 110 9.72 0.87 9.93
C ASP A 110 8.87 0.86 11.22
N VAL A 111 7.92 1.80 11.36
CA VAL A 111 6.99 1.80 12.48
C VAL A 111 5.99 0.67 12.32
N LEU A 112 5.95 -0.19 13.34
CA LEU A 112 5.02 -1.32 13.41
C LEU A 112 3.75 -0.94 14.16
N VAL A 113 2.63 -1.46 13.67
CA VAL A 113 1.34 -1.43 14.35
C VAL A 113 1.00 -2.85 14.80
N SER A 114 0.86 -3.03 16.10
CA SER A 114 0.45 -4.29 16.72
C SER A 114 -1.06 -4.33 16.87
N ILE A 115 -1.67 -5.36 16.29
CA ILE A 115 -3.10 -5.69 16.41
C ILE A 115 -3.22 -7.00 17.16
N ASN A 116 -3.78 -6.97 18.37
CA ASN A 116 -3.90 -8.13 19.26
C ASN A 116 -2.58 -8.89 19.46
N GLY A 117 -1.46 -8.16 19.57
CA GLY A 117 -0.13 -8.73 19.79
C GLY A 117 0.61 -9.20 18.54
N ARG A 118 0.03 -9.03 17.36
CA ARG A 118 0.67 -9.35 16.08
C ARG A 118 1.08 -8.06 15.38
N ASP A 119 2.34 -7.98 14.96
CA ASP A 119 2.90 -6.77 14.34
C ASP A 119 2.60 -6.72 12.85
N TYR A 120 2.37 -5.52 12.34
CA TYR A 120 2.08 -5.24 10.94
C TYR A 120 2.77 -3.95 10.49
N ARG A 121 2.98 -3.83 9.17
CA ARG A 121 3.40 -2.58 8.52
C ARG A 121 2.20 -1.92 7.82
N GLY A 122 2.38 -0.66 7.44
CA GLY A 122 1.38 0.10 6.68
C GLY A 122 0.37 0.82 7.56
N LYS A 123 -0.64 1.40 6.93
CA LYS A 123 -1.69 2.18 7.62
C LYS A 123 -2.88 1.31 7.96
N PHE A 124 -3.65 1.75 8.95
CA PHE A 124 -4.77 0.99 9.50
C PHE A 124 -6.03 1.82 9.48
N TYR A 125 -7.06 1.31 8.83
CA TYR A 125 -8.42 1.82 8.92
C TYR A 125 -9.16 1.04 10.00
N ILE A 126 -9.85 1.78 10.85
CA ILE A 126 -10.63 1.26 11.95
C ILE A 126 -12.04 1.79 11.75
N TYR A 127 -12.97 0.89 11.48
CA TYR A 127 -14.37 1.21 11.23
C TYR A 127 -15.21 0.71 12.40
N ASP A 128 -16.03 1.59 12.98
CA ASP A 128 -17.15 1.22 13.85
C ASP A 128 -18.41 1.14 13.01
N ILE A 129 -18.92 -0.08 12.83
CA ILE A 129 -20.14 -0.36 12.09
C ILE A 129 -21.10 -1.07 13.04
N GLY A 130 -22.16 -0.39 13.45
CA GLY A 130 -23.19 -0.97 14.32
C GLY A 130 -22.71 -1.31 15.73
N GLY A 131 -21.63 -0.68 16.23
CA GLY A 131 -21.08 -0.94 17.55
C GLY A 131 -20.04 -2.06 17.59
N THR A 132 -19.62 -2.57 16.42
CA THR A 132 -18.50 -3.51 16.28
C THR A 132 -17.42 -2.93 15.39
N LEU A 133 -16.17 -3.35 15.63
CA LEU A 133 -15.00 -2.87 14.93
C LEU A 133 -14.63 -3.80 13.77
N SER A 134 -14.31 -3.20 12.64
CA SER A 134 -13.57 -3.84 11.55
C SER A 134 -12.23 -3.13 11.34
N ILE A 135 -11.16 -3.90 11.21
CA ILE A 135 -9.79 -3.42 11.06
C ILE A 135 -9.28 -3.81 9.66
N VAL A 136 -8.89 -2.82 8.88
CA VAL A 136 -8.33 -3.00 7.55
C VAL A 136 -6.92 -2.43 7.50
N ASN A 137 -5.95 -3.23 7.06
CA ASN A 137 -4.58 -2.81 6.85
C ASN A 137 -4.37 -2.48 5.38
N GLU A 138 -4.00 -1.24 5.07
CA GLU A 138 -3.50 -0.88 3.75
C GLU A 138 -1.97 -0.88 3.77
N ILE A 139 -1.41 -1.75 2.95
CA ILE A 139 0.02 -2.06 2.91
C ILE A 139 0.50 -2.09 1.47
N GLU A 140 1.78 -1.77 1.25
CA GLU A 140 2.38 -1.92 -0.07
C GLU A 140 2.41 -3.37 -0.51
N ILE A 141 2.17 -3.61 -1.81
CA ILE A 141 2.09 -4.96 -2.36
C ILE A 141 3.39 -5.74 -2.10
N GLU A 142 4.57 -5.11 -2.17
CA GLU A 142 5.84 -5.81 -1.91
C GLU A 142 5.96 -6.29 -0.44
N ASP A 143 5.52 -5.47 0.52
CA ASP A 143 5.52 -5.85 1.94
C ASP A 143 4.44 -6.93 2.23
N TYR A 144 3.30 -6.87 1.53
CA TYR A 144 2.27 -7.91 1.58
C TYR A 144 2.75 -9.26 1.04
N LEU A 145 3.43 -9.25 -0.12
CA LEU A 145 3.99 -10.47 -0.70
C LEU A 145 5.08 -11.07 0.17
N ALA A 146 5.94 -10.24 0.78
CA ALA A 146 6.95 -10.69 1.73
C ALA A 146 6.35 -11.39 2.96
N SER A 147 5.14 -11.01 3.37
CA SER A 147 4.41 -11.63 4.49
C SER A 147 3.74 -12.96 4.09
N THR A 148 3.11 -13.01 2.92
CA THR A 148 2.26 -14.14 2.53
C THR A 148 3.03 -15.25 1.81
N MET A 149 3.92 -14.87 0.89
CA MET A 149 4.59 -15.80 -0.02
C MET A 149 5.44 -16.89 0.68
N PRO A 150 6.19 -16.61 1.76
CA PRO A 150 7.01 -17.64 2.43
C PRO A 150 6.19 -18.85 2.93
N THR A 151 4.94 -18.64 3.32
CA THR A 151 4.06 -19.71 3.83
C THR A 151 3.43 -20.58 2.74
N LYS A 152 3.54 -20.18 1.47
CA LYS A 152 2.91 -20.90 0.35
C LYS A 152 3.69 -22.13 -0.10
N PHE A 153 4.96 -22.23 0.24
CA PHE A 153 5.84 -23.30 -0.24
C PHE A 153 6.17 -24.28 0.89
N ASN A 154 5.82 -25.55 0.70
CA ASN A 154 6.11 -26.63 1.66
C ASN A 154 7.46 -27.32 1.39
N ARG A 155 8.17 -26.89 0.35
CA ARG A 155 9.46 -27.43 -0.10
C ARG A 155 10.26 -26.34 -0.81
N PRO A 156 11.60 -26.42 -0.82
CA PRO A 156 12.42 -25.58 -1.67
C PRO A 156 12.04 -25.76 -3.15
N LEU A 157 12.01 -24.65 -3.88
CA LEU A 157 11.75 -24.59 -5.32
C LEU A 157 12.97 -24.08 -6.06
N ASN A 158 12.99 -24.30 -7.37
CA ASN A 158 13.96 -23.68 -8.26
C ASN A 158 13.82 -22.15 -8.23
N ALA A 159 14.93 -21.42 -8.34
CA ALA A 159 14.94 -19.95 -8.34
C ALA A 159 14.04 -19.36 -9.44
N GLU A 160 14.03 -19.94 -10.65
CA GLU A 160 13.17 -19.50 -11.76
C GLU A 160 11.69 -19.79 -11.49
N ALA A 161 11.38 -20.88 -10.78
CA ALA A 161 10.03 -21.17 -10.32
C ALA A 161 9.57 -20.16 -9.26
N LEU A 162 10.43 -19.81 -8.30
CA LEU A 162 10.13 -18.78 -7.30
C LEU A 162 9.94 -17.40 -7.95
N ALA A 163 10.76 -17.05 -8.94
CA ALA A 163 10.61 -15.81 -9.70
C ALA A 163 9.28 -15.77 -10.47
N ALA A 164 8.91 -16.86 -11.15
CA ALA A 164 7.61 -16.98 -11.82
C ALA A 164 6.44 -16.88 -10.83
N ALA A 165 6.55 -17.53 -9.67
CA ALA A 165 5.57 -17.44 -8.59
C ALA A 165 5.43 -16.01 -8.07
N ALA A 166 6.54 -15.30 -7.82
CA ALA A 166 6.54 -13.93 -7.33
C ALA A 166 5.81 -12.98 -8.30
N ILE A 167 6.11 -13.08 -9.60
CA ILE A 167 5.45 -12.28 -10.64
C ILE A 167 3.96 -12.62 -10.73
N THR A 168 3.59 -13.90 -10.61
CA THR A 168 2.18 -14.34 -10.62
C THR A 168 1.41 -13.76 -9.44
N GLU A 169 1.93 -13.90 -8.22
CA GLU A 169 1.31 -13.37 -6.99
C GLU A 169 1.22 -11.85 -6.99
N ARG A 170 2.25 -11.17 -7.51
CA ARG A 170 2.22 -9.72 -7.69
C ARG A 170 1.14 -9.31 -8.69
N THR A 171 1.04 -10.00 -9.82
CA THR A 171 -0.01 -9.75 -10.82
C THR A 171 -1.41 -9.93 -10.21
N HIS A 172 -1.60 -10.99 -9.42
CA HIS A 172 -2.85 -11.22 -8.70
C HIS A 172 -3.16 -10.07 -7.73
N SER A 173 -2.19 -9.67 -6.91
CA SER A 173 -2.35 -8.60 -5.91
C SER A 173 -2.70 -7.26 -6.56
N TYR A 174 -2.05 -6.93 -7.68
CA TYR A 174 -2.38 -5.75 -8.49
C TYR A 174 -3.81 -5.83 -9.02
N HIS A 175 -4.22 -6.96 -9.59
CA HIS A 175 -5.58 -7.15 -10.08
C HIS A 175 -6.62 -6.97 -8.96
N VAL A 176 -6.42 -7.62 -7.81
CA VAL A 176 -7.33 -7.53 -6.67
C VAL A 176 -7.45 -6.09 -6.15
N SER A 177 -6.32 -5.38 -6.01
CA SER A 177 -6.33 -3.97 -5.56
C SER A 177 -7.02 -3.01 -6.55
N GLN A 178 -6.96 -3.28 -7.86
CA GLN A 178 -7.52 -2.40 -8.89
C GLN A 178 -9.00 -2.66 -9.18
N TYR A 179 -9.45 -3.91 -9.02
CA TYR A 179 -10.78 -4.36 -9.44
C TYR A 179 -11.64 -4.85 -8.28
N SER A 180 -11.31 -4.51 -7.03
CA SER A 180 -12.14 -4.83 -5.87
C SER A 180 -13.53 -4.21 -5.99
N GLU A 181 -14.58 -5.02 -5.78
CA GLU A 181 -15.97 -4.55 -5.71
C GLU A 181 -16.27 -3.90 -4.35
N ASN A 182 -15.50 -4.25 -3.31
CA ASN A 182 -15.68 -3.76 -1.96
C ASN A 182 -14.84 -2.49 -1.75
N HIS A 183 -15.49 -1.43 -1.26
CA HIS A 183 -14.87 -0.12 -1.10
C HIS A 183 -14.00 0.00 0.17
N TYR A 184 -14.16 -0.92 1.12
CA TYR A 184 -13.49 -0.90 2.42
C TYR A 184 -12.21 -1.74 2.44
N TRP A 185 -12.20 -2.90 1.79
CA TRP A 185 -11.04 -3.79 1.68
C TRP A 185 -11.06 -4.55 0.35
N ASP A 186 -9.90 -5.04 -0.08
CA ASP A 186 -9.75 -5.79 -1.32
C ASP A 186 -9.76 -7.30 -1.09
N ILE A 187 -9.21 -7.75 0.05
CA ILE A 187 -9.10 -9.17 0.38
C ILE A 187 -9.17 -9.44 1.88
N ASN A 188 -9.53 -10.66 2.28
CA ASN A 188 -9.56 -11.09 3.68
C ASN A 188 -8.24 -11.76 4.08
N ALA A 189 -7.67 -11.37 5.22
CA ALA A 189 -6.42 -11.92 5.72
C ALA A 189 -6.43 -13.45 5.88
N ASN A 190 -7.55 -14.02 6.33
CA ASN A 190 -7.66 -15.47 6.56
C ASN A 190 -7.64 -16.26 5.24
N ASP A 191 -8.20 -15.70 4.16
CA ASP A 191 -8.30 -16.37 2.86
C ASP A 191 -6.93 -16.49 2.19
N VAL A 192 -6.01 -15.56 2.48
CA VAL A 192 -4.68 -15.48 1.86
C VAL A 192 -3.52 -15.78 2.80
N GLY A 193 -3.81 -16.10 4.06
CA GLY A 193 -2.79 -16.35 5.08
C GLY A 193 -1.95 -15.12 5.42
N TYR A 194 -2.54 -13.93 5.42
CA TYR A 194 -1.85 -12.69 5.82
C TYR A 194 -1.84 -12.54 7.34
N TYR A 195 -0.67 -12.73 7.95
CA TYR A 195 -0.49 -12.68 9.40
C TYR A 195 0.48 -11.59 9.85
N GLY A 196 0.58 -10.51 9.07
CA GLY A 196 1.38 -9.34 9.38
C GLY A 196 2.87 -9.52 9.13
N HIS A 197 3.68 -8.69 9.79
CA HIS A 197 5.12 -8.72 9.69
C HIS A 197 5.68 -9.92 10.47
N CYS A 198 6.31 -10.86 9.75
CA CYS A 198 7.01 -11.99 10.35
C CYS A 198 8.46 -11.98 9.88
N THR A 199 9.40 -11.89 10.81
CA THR A 199 10.86 -11.96 10.54
C THR A 199 11.43 -13.36 10.76
N GLU A 200 10.64 -14.28 11.30
CA GLU A 200 11.10 -15.63 11.63
C GLU A 200 10.87 -16.58 10.45
N ASN A 201 11.88 -17.38 10.10
CA ASN A 201 11.83 -18.46 9.11
C ASN A 201 11.50 -18.04 7.65
N THR A 202 11.86 -16.83 7.24
CA THR A 202 11.74 -16.44 5.82
C THR A 202 12.82 -17.15 5.00
N ASP A 203 12.42 -17.95 4.00
CA ASP A 203 13.33 -18.58 3.05
C ASP A 203 14.09 -17.51 2.24
N PRO A 204 15.43 -17.44 2.32
CA PRO A 204 16.22 -16.45 1.57
C PRO A 204 15.97 -16.47 0.07
N LEU A 205 15.65 -17.64 -0.51
CA LEU A 205 15.37 -17.76 -1.95
C LEU A 205 14.05 -17.07 -2.32
N VAL A 206 13.05 -17.10 -1.42
CA VAL A 206 11.79 -16.37 -1.62
C VAL A 206 12.03 -14.86 -1.56
N VAL A 207 12.86 -14.41 -0.62
CA VAL A 207 13.25 -12.99 -0.50
C VAL A 207 13.98 -12.52 -1.76
N GLU A 208 14.92 -13.32 -2.25
CA GLU A 208 15.66 -13.05 -3.48
C GLU A 208 14.75 -13.01 -4.71
N ALA A 209 13.80 -13.95 -4.83
CA ALA A 209 12.83 -13.96 -5.92
C ALA A 209 11.92 -12.73 -5.89
N LEU A 210 11.43 -12.33 -4.72
CA LEU A 210 10.63 -11.10 -4.57
C LEU A 210 11.44 -9.85 -4.94
N GLY A 211 12.69 -9.77 -4.50
CA GLY A 211 13.58 -8.63 -4.76
C GLY A 211 14.01 -8.53 -6.23
N SER A 212 14.40 -9.64 -6.85
CA SER A 212 14.86 -9.68 -8.25
C SER A 212 13.73 -9.46 -9.26
N THR A 213 12.48 -9.76 -8.87
CA THR A 213 11.28 -9.55 -9.71
C THR A 213 10.46 -8.34 -9.29
N ARG A 214 11.00 -7.47 -8.42
CA ARG A 214 10.27 -6.33 -7.88
C ARG A 214 9.69 -5.48 -9.02
N TYR A 215 8.42 -5.10 -8.90
CA TYR A 215 7.66 -4.35 -9.92
C TYR A 215 7.40 -5.05 -11.25
N MET A 216 7.78 -6.32 -11.41
CA MET A 216 7.42 -7.11 -12.59
C MET A 216 6.00 -7.66 -12.44
N VAL A 217 5.10 -7.24 -13.33
CA VAL A 217 3.68 -7.62 -13.36
C VAL A 217 3.32 -8.07 -14.76
N MET A 218 2.52 -9.13 -14.89
CA MET A 218 2.05 -9.55 -16.21
C MET A 218 0.87 -8.70 -16.68
N SER A 219 0.85 -8.38 -17.97
CA SER A 219 -0.27 -7.73 -18.65
C SER A 219 -0.60 -8.43 -19.96
N LYS A 220 -1.87 -8.37 -20.39
CA LYS A 220 -2.29 -8.78 -21.74
C LYS A 220 -2.35 -7.63 -22.74
N THR A 221 -2.28 -6.39 -22.25
CA THR A 221 -2.45 -5.17 -23.06
C THR A 221 -1.30 -4.19 -22.90
N GLY A 222 -0.31 -4.52 -22.06
CA GLY A 222 0.84 -3.67 -21.76
C GLY A 222 0.51 -2.56 -20.75
N ILE A 223 1.30 -1.49 -20.81
CA ILE A 223 1.12 -0.28 -20.00
C ILE A 223 0.40 0.78 -20.84
N TYR A 224 -0.67 1.35 -20.28
CA TYR A 224 -1.38 2.48 -20.86
C TYR A 224 -1.46 3.62 -19.83
N GLU A 225 -1.06 4.83 -20.21
CA GLU A 225 -1.05 6.02 -19.32
C GLU A 225 -0.33 5.75 -17.97
N GLY A 226 0.83 5.07 -18.02
CA GLY A 226 1.63 4.75 -16.83
C GLY A 226 1.02 3.68 -15.92
N ARG A 227 -0.10 3.05 -16.32
CA ARG A 227 -0.78 2.00 -15.56
C ARG A 227 -0.70 0.66 -16.26
N VAL A 228 -0.23 -0.35 -15.54
CA VAL A 228 -0.31 -1.74 -15.98
C VAL A 228 -1.75 -2.22 -15.89
N THR A 229 -2.20 -3.02 -16.86
CA THR A 229 -3.47 -3.74 -16.79
C THR A 229 -3.21 -5.20 -16.37
N PRO A 230 -3.25 -5.50 -15.06
CA PRO A 230 -3.12 -6.88 -14.57
C PRO A 230 -4.39 -7.67 -14.92
N PHE A 231 -4.29 -8.99 -14.90
CA PHE A 231 -5.42 -9.88 -15.19
C PHE A 231 -5.57 -10.93 -14.08
N PRO A 232 -6.76 -11.52 -13.90
CA PRO A 232 -6.99 -12.45 -12.81
C PRO A 232 -6.19 -13.73 -13.01
N VAL A 233 -5.12 -13.88 -12.24
CA VAL A 233 -4.27 -15.07 -12.15
C VAL A 233 -4.26 -15.62 -10.74
N HIS A 234 -3.96 -16.91 -10.59
CA HIS A 234 -3.84 -17.54 -9.29
C HIS A 234 -2.79 -18.66 -9.30
N LEU A 235 -1.87 -18.64 -8.33
CA LEU A 235 -0.93 -19.72 -8.08
C LEU A 235 -1.57 -20.75 -7.16
N VAL A 236 -1.64 -22.01 -7.58
CA VAL A 236 -2.29 -23.08 -6.81
C VAL A 236 -1.27 -24.09 -6.29
N SER A 237 -1.35 -24.43 -5.00
CA SER A 237 -0.70 -25.62 -4.46
C SER A 237 -1.63 -26.82 -4.70
N GLY A 238 -1.10 -27.95 -5.19
CA GLY A 238 -1.92 -29.10 -5.62
C GLY A 238 -2.97 -29.54 -4.57
N GLY A 239 -4.21 -29.78 -5.02
CA GLY A 239 -5.21 -30.54 -4.26
C GLY A 239 -6.46 -29.82 -3.73
N ASN A 240 -6.73 -28.55 -4.04
CA ASN A 240 -8.05 -27.96 -3.75
C ASN A 240 -8.56 -27.05 -4.88
N GLU A 241 -9.47 -27.60 -5.67
CA GLU A 241 -10.26 -26.90 -6.68
C GLU A 241 -11.44 -26.18 -6.01
N GLY A 242 -11.15 -25.09 -5.29
CA GLY A 242 -12.17 -24.13 -4.85
C GLY A 242 -12.55 -23.15 -5.98
N MET A 243 -13.76 -22.58 -5.90
CA MET A 243 -14.40 -21.72 -6.93
C MET A 243 -13.60 -20.44 -7.24
N TYR A 244 -12.64 -20.53 -8.17
CA TYR A 244 -12.03 -19.37 -8.84
C TYR A 244 -12.60 -19.26 -10.26
N HIS A 245 -13.88 -18.94 -10.38
CA HIS A 245 -14.51 -18.73 -11.69
C HIS A 245 -13.87 -17.51 -12.37
N GLY A 246 -13.38 -17.68 -13.60
CA GLY A 246 -12.81 -16.60 -14.41
C GLY A 246 -11.33 -16.28 -14.20
N MET A 247 -10.64 -16.95 -13.26
CA MET A 247 -9.20 -16.77 -13.06
C MET A 247 -8.37 -17.79 -13.86
N GLN A 248 -7.26 -17.34 -14.44
CA GLN A 248 -6.26 -18.24 -15.03
C GLN A 248 -5.37 -18.82 -13.92
N LYS A 249 -5.10 -20.12 -13.95
CA LYS A 249 -4.39 -20.81 -12.87
C LYS A 249 -3.05 -21.33 -13.37
N VAL A 250 -2.06 -21.35 -12.48
CA VAL A 250 -0.81 -22.08 -12.66
C VAL A 250 -0.49 -22.82 -11.37
N SER A 251 -0.09 -24.09 -11.45
CA SER A 251 0.27 -24.84 -10.25
C SER A 251 1.74 -24.66 -9.88
N ILE A 252 2.03 -24.72 -8.58
CA ILE A 252 3.40 -24.69 -8.04
C ILE A 252 4.24 -25.85 -8.62
N ASP A 253 3.63 -27.02 -8.82
CA ASP A 253 4.33 -28.17 -9.38
C ASP A 253 4.65 -27.98 -10.87
N ASP A 254 3.76 -27.35 -11.64
CA ASP A 254 4.01 -27.10 -13.07
C ASP A 254 5.16 -26.09 -13.28
N ILE A 255 5.17 -24.98 -12.53
CA ILE A 255 6.27 -24.00 -12.62
C ILE A 255 7.61 -24.61 -12.18
N GLU A 256 7.59 -25.49 -11.18
CA GLU A 256 8.79 -26.20 -10.75
C GLU A 256 9.27 -27.17 -11.83
N VAL A 257 8.37 -27.93 -12.45
CA VAL A 257 8.72 -28.88 -13.52
C VAL A 257 9.35 -28.15 -14.70
N MET A 258 8.75 -27.04 -15.15
CA MET A 258 9.29 -26.23 -16.24
C MET A 258 10.66 -25.64 -15.88
N ALA A 259 10.82 -25.10 -14.67
CA ALA A 259 12.10 -24.59 -14.21
C ALA A 259 13.20 -25.67 -14.18
N ARG A 260 12.88 -26.88 -13.73
CA ARG A 260 13.81 -28.04 -13.76
C ARG A 260 14.16 -28.50 -15.17
N GLN A 261 13.31 -28.23 -16.16
CA GLN A 261 13.58 -28.49 -17.57
C GLN A 261 14.47 -27.41 -18.21
N GLY A 262 14.81 -26.35 -17.46
CA GLY A 262 15.70 -25.28 -17.91
C GLY A 262 14.96 -24.03 -18.42
N ASP A 263 13.64 -23.95 -18.24
CA ASP A 263 12.92 -22.72 -18.54
C ASP A 263 13.21 -21.64 -17.48
N ASN A 264 13.44 -20.41 -17.93
CA ASN A 264 13.48 -19.25 -17.05
C ASN A 264 12.07 -18.73 -16.72
N ALA A 265 11.95 -17.83 -15.73
CA ALA A 265 10.68 -17.29 -15.27
C ALA A 265 9.82 -16.69 -16.40
N ALA A 266 10.43 -15.96 -17.35
CA ALA A 266 9.70 -15.38 -18.47
C ALA A 266 9.13 -16.46 -19.42
N GLN A 267 9.90 -17.52 -19.68
CA GLN A 267 9.45 -18.67 -20.48
C GLN A 267 8.35 -19.45 -19.76
N ILE A 268 8.50 -19.70 -18.45
CA ILE A 268 7.48 -20.34 -17.62
C ILE A 268 6.17 -19.58 -17.72
N LEU A 269 6.19 -18.27 -17.46
CA LEU A 269 5.00 -17.42 -17.49
C LEU A 269 4.39 -17.32 -18.88
N SER A 270 5.21 -17.22 -19.94
CA SER A 270 4.72 -17.20 -21.32
C SER A 270 4.02 -18.52 -21.71
N LYS A 271 4.45 -19.66 -21.16
CA LYS A 271 3.81 -20.97 -21.37
C LYS A 271 2.53 -21.10 -20.53
N SER A 272 2.55 -20.66 -19.28
CA SER A 272 1.41 -20.71 -18.36
C SER A 272 0.28 -19.74 -18.72
N PHE A 273 0.64 -18.56 -19.26
CA PHE A 273 -0.30 -17.49 -19.57
C PHE A 273 -0.05 -16.94 -20.99
N PRO A 274 -0.43 -17.68 -22.05
CA PRO A 274 -0.20 -17.26 -23.43
C PRO A 274 -0.84 -15.89 -23.74
N GLY A 275 -0.10 -15.05 -24.46
CA GLY A 275 -0.54 -13.70 -24.82
C GLY A 275 -0.41 -12.67 -23.71
N SER A 276 0.34 -12.98 -22.65
CA SER A 276 0.78 -11.99 -21.66
C SER A 276 2.24 -11.60 -21.86
N SER A 277 2.59 -10.38 -21.45
CA SER A 277 3.94 -9.84 -21.36
C SER A 277 4.24 -9.42 -19.91
N ILE A 278 5.51 -9.46 -19.52
CA ILE A 278 5.96 -8.91 -18.24
C ILE A 278 6.24 -7.42 -18.44
N GLU A 279 5.62 -6.60 -17.62
CA GLU A 279 5.73 -5.15 -17.60
C GLU A 279 6.35 -4.68 -16.28
N LEU A 280 7.07 -3.57 -16.32
CA LEU A 280 7.62 -2.92 -15.13
C LEU A 280 6.72 -1.77 -14.69
N THR A 281 6.15 -1.87 -13.49
CA THR A 281 5.20 -0.86 -12.97
C THR A 281 5.86 0.40 -12.42
N MET A 282 7.18 0.37 -12.21
CA MET A 282 7.98 1.54 -11.84
C MET A 282 9.24 1.61 -12.71
N ASN A 283 9.56 2.80 -13.23
CA ASN A 283 10.78 3.03 -13.99
C ASN A 283 11.95 3.34 -13.03
N PRO A 284 12.98 2.49 -12.93
CA PRO A 284 14.09 2.68 -11.98
C PRO A 284 14.90 3.95 -12.23
N LYS A 285 14.84 4.56 -13.43
CA LYS A 285 15.59 5.79 -13.75
C LYS A 285 15.17 7.01 -12.93
N HIS A 286 13.98 7.01 -12.32
CA HIS A 286 13.53 8.15 -11.52
C HIS A 286 14.15 8.16 -10.11
N ASN A 287 14.57 7.01 -9.59
CA ASN A 287 15.15 6.93 -8.24
C ASN A 287 16.64 7.32 -8.18
N GLU A 288 17.40 7.21 -9.27
CA GLU A 288 18.77 7.73 -9.33
C GLU A 288 18.79 9.27 -9.28
N GLU A 289 17.81 9.91 -9.93
CA GLU A 289 17.66 11.37 -9.93
C GLU A 289 17.22 11.91 -8.55
N ILE A 290 16.30 11.21 -7.86
CA ILE A 290 15.86 11.57 -6.50
C ILE A 290 17.00 11.38 -5.48
N ALA A 291 17.84 10.35 -5.63
CA ALA A 291 19.00 10.14 -4.77
C ALA A 291 20.09 11.22 -4.98
N GLU A 292 20.36 11.63 -6.22
CA GLU A 292 21.31 12.71 -6.51
C GLU A 292 20.81 14.09 -6.03
N VAL A 293 19.50 14.37 -6.15
CA VAL A 293 18.91 15.62 -5.67
C VAL A 293 18.97 15.73 -4.15
N GLN A 294 18.68 14.65 -3.41
CA GLN A 294 18.76 14.67 -1.94
C GLN A 294 20.20 14.81 -1.41
N ILE A 295 21.21 14.25 -2.10
CA ILE A 295 22.62 14.42 -1.73
C ILE A 295 23.08 15.86 -1.97
N THR A 296 22.60 16.50 -3.05
CA THR A 296 22.96 17.87 -3.43
C THR A 296 22.35 18.91 -2.47
N GLU A 297 21.10 18.72 -2.03
CA GLU A 297 20.46 19.60 -1.05
C GLU A 297 21.10 19.52 0.35
N TYR A 298 21.63 18.35 0.73
CA TYR A 298 22.33 18.18 2.01
C TYR A 298 23.67 18.94 2.05
N HIS A 299 24.37 19.04 0.91
CA HIS A 299 25.60 19.82 0.79
C HIS A 299 25.38 21.33 0.71
N HIS A 300 24.18 21.78 0.32
CA HIS A 300 23.87 23.20 0.22
C HIS A 300 23.37 23.82 1.55
N ARG A 301 22.85 22.99 2.47
CA ARG A 301 22.44 23.41 3.83
C ARG A 301 23.53 23.34 4.89
N SER A 302 24.70 22.78 4.55
CA SER A 302 25.84 22.60 5.47
C SER A 302 26.99 23.60 5.23
N ARG A 303 26.71 24.73 4.55
CA ARG A 303 27.62 25.87 4.40
C ARG A 303 26.99 27.16 4.90
#